data_AF-X1SK05-F1
#
_entry.id   AF-X1SK05-F1
#
_cell.length_a   1.000
_cell.length_b   1.000
_cell.length_c   1.000
_cell.angle_alpha   90.00
_cell.angle_beta   90.00
_cell.angle_gamma   90.00
#
_symmetry.space_group_name_H-M   'P 1'
#
loop_
_entity.id
_entity.type
_entity.pdbx_description
1 polymer ?
#
loop_
_entity_poly.entity_id
_entity_poly.type
_entity_poly.pdbx_seq_one_letter_code
_entity_poly.pdbx_strand_id
1 'polypeptide(L)' 'QETIVFVDLPGGSCTISCYGLLKDYNELNVIVGVNLPMLIEFFMLRDKHSVIELVPILIEKGRENIFKLRCRK' A
#
# COMPACT_ATOMS: atom_id res chain seq x y z
N GLN A 1 16.05 8.11 -1.66
CA GLN A 1 14.69 8.66 -1.66
C GLN A 1 13.77 7.49 -1.33
N GLU A 2 13.08 7.55 -0.20
CA GLU A 2 12.16 6.48 0.23
C GLU A 2 11.08 6.29 -0.86
N THR A 3 10.85 5.05 -1.28
CA THR A 3 9.96 4.75 -2.41
C THR A 3 8.90 3.74 -1.99
N ILE A 4 7.63 4.04 -2.29
CA ILE A 4 6.52 3.11 -2.13
C ILE A 4 6.11 2.59 -3.51
N VAL A 5 6.04 1.28 -3.66
CA VAL A 5 5.50 0.60 -4.85
C VAL A 5 4.21 -0.11 -4.45
N PHE A 6 3.13 0.26 -5.13
CA PHE A 6 1.83 -0.38 -4.97
C PHE A 6 1.67 -1.47 -6.03
N VAL A 7 1.27 -2.66 -5.61
CA VAL A 7 0.93 -3.78 -6.48
C VAL A 7 -0.45 -4.33 -6.14
N ASP A 8 -1.14 -4.81 -7.15
CA ASP A 8 -2.53 -5.26 -7.08
C ASP A 8 -2.69 -6.58 -6.32
N LEU A 9 -1.90 -7.61 -6.66
CA LEU A 9 -2.11 -8.97 -6.18
C LEU A 9 -0.81 -9.64 -5.67
N PRO A 10 -0.89 -10.43 -4.59
CA PRO A 10 0.25 -11.23 -4.14
C PRO A 10 0.57 -12.33 -5.16
N GLY A 11 1.86 -12.60 -5.36
CA GLY A 11 2.33 -13.67 -6.25
C GLY A 11 2.25 -13.40 -7.76
N GLY A 12 1.75 -12.23 -8.17
CA GLY A 12 1.82 -11.80 -9.58
C GLY A 12 3.24 -11.44 -10.02
N SER A 13 3.48 -11.34 -11.34
CA SER A 13 4.78 -10.97 -11.90
C SER A 13 5.31 -9.65 -11.34
N CYS A 14 4.46 -8.62 -11.22
CA CYS A 14 4.80 -7.34 -10.61
C CYS A 14 5.33 -7.51 -9.17
N THR A 15 4.66 -8.32 -8.37
CA THR A 15 5.05 -8.61 -6.98
C THR A 15 6.37 -9.39 -6.92
N ILE A 16 6.60 -10.36 -7.81
CA ILE A 16 7.85 -11.12 -7.89
C ILE A 16 9.02 -10.23 -8.35
N SER A 17 8.80 -9.35 -9.32
CA SER A 17 9.81 -8.37 -9.75
C SER A 17 10.19 -7.43 -8.60
N CYS A 18 9.21 -6.91 -7.86
CA CYS A 18 9.46 -6.08 -6.68
C CYS A 18 10.18 -6.86 -5.58
N TYR A 19 9.82 -8.14 -5.37
CA TYR A 19 10.47 -9.00 -4.38
C TYR A 19 11.96 -9.23 -4.69
N GLY A 20 12.34 -9.34 -5.97
CA GLY A 20 13.74 -9.38 -6.37
C GLY A 20 14.50 -8.12 -5.94
N LEU A 21 13.89 -6.95 -6.11
CA LEU A 21 14.48 -5.65 -5.79
C LEU A 21 14.61 -5.39 -4.27
N LEU A 22 13.74 -5.97 -3.44
CA LEU A 22 13.81 -5.82 -1.99
C LEU A 22 15.15 -6.31 -1.38
N LYS A 23 15.90 -7.14 -2.11
CA LYS A 23 17.23 -7.60 -1.68
C LYS A 23 18.30 -6.52 -1.81
N ASP A 24 18.16 -5.63 -2.78
CA ASP A 24 19.18 -4.65 -3.16
C ASP A 24 18.82 -3.24 -2.67
N TYR A 25 17.54 -2.99 -2.32
CA TYR A 25 17.03 -1.68 -1.95
C TYR A 25 16.26 -1.72 -0.61
N ASN A 26 16.96 -1.47 0.50
CA ASN A 26 16.36 -1.44 1.85
C ASN A 26 15.31 -0.34 2.04
N GLU A 27 15.37 0.72 1.24
CA GLU A 27 14.45 1.87 1.27
C GLU A 27 13.17 1.64 0.45
N LEU A 28 13.05 0.48 -0.19
CA LEU A 28 11.91 0.11 -1.04
C LEU A 28 10.79 -0.50 -0.20
N ASN A 29 9.62 0.12 -0.25
CA ASN A 29 8.43 -0.32 0.47
C ASN A 29 7.40 -0.86 -0.54
N VAL A 30 7.15 -2.16 -0.54
CA VAL A 30 6.22 -2.80 -1.48
C VAL A 30 4.91 -3.11 -0.76
N ILE A 31 3.83 -2.44 -1.15
CA ILE A 31 2.49 -2.67 -0.60
C ILE A 31 1.66 -3.44 -1.63
N VAL A 32 1.16 -4.61 -1.22
CA VAL A 32 0.37 -5.53 -2.05
C VAL A 32 -1.11 -5.42 -1.67
N GLY A 33 -2.01 -5.57 -2.65
CA GLY A 33 -3.45 -5.47 -2.41
C GLY A 33 -3.94 -4.03 -2.42
N VAL A 34 -3.34 -3.18 -3.25
CA VAL A 34 -3.71 -1.77 -3.34
C VAL A 34 -5.19 -1.61 -3.65
N ASN A 35 -5.82 -0.65 -2.97
CA ASN A 35 -7.20 -0.27 -3.22
C ASN A 35 -7.35 1.26 -3.24
N LEU A 36 -8.52 1.73 -3.68
CA LEU A 36 -8.76 3.17 -3.84
C LEU A 36 -8.63 3.97 -2.53
N PRO A 37 -9.22 3.53 -1.39
CA PRO A 37 -9.03 4.21 -0.09
C PRO A 37 -7.56 4.40 0.29
N MET A 38 -6.73 3.36 0.08
CA MET A 38 -5.30 3.43 0.33
C MET A 38 -4.61 4.50 -0.53
N LEU A 39 -4.94 4.60 -1.82
CA LEU A 39 -4.34 5.61 -2.71
C LEU A 39 -4.79 7.02 -2.37
N ILE A 40 -6.07 7.21 -2.03
CA ILE A 40 -6.59 8.51 -1.58
C ILE A 40 -5.82 8.97 -0.33
N GLU A 41 -5.68 8.09 0.66
CA GLU A 41 -4.95 8.39 1.89
C GLU A 41 -3.48 8.74 1.60
N PHE A 42 -2.82 7.96 0.72
CA PHE A 42 -1.44 8.24 0.29
C PHE A 42 -1.30 9.65 -0.27
N PHE A 43 -2.15 10.07 -1.22
CA PHE A 43 -2.05 11.41 -1.80
C PHE A 43 -2.35 12.52 -0.79
N MET A 44 -3.15 12.27 0.24
CA MET A 44 -3.45 13.25 1.29
C MET A 44 -2.31 13.41 2.32
N LEU A 45 -1.52 12.36 2.53
CA LEU A 45 -0.52 12.29 3.60
C LEU A 45 0.93 12.24 3.14
N ARG A 46 1.21 12.00 1.84
CA ARG A 46 2.56 11.84 1.28
C ARG A 46 3.52 12.99 1.54
N ASP A 47 3.02 14.21 1.72
CA ASP A 47 3.83 15.41 1.98
C ASP A 47 3.90 15.76 3.48
N LYS A 48 3.26 14.95 4.35
CA LYS A 48 3.10 15.21 5.79
C LYS A 48 3.76 14.17 6.69
N HIS A 49 4.09 12.99 6.16
CA HIS A 49 4.63 11.86 6.92
C HIS A 49 5.85 11.27 6.20
N SER A 50 6.78 10.70 6.98
CA SER A 50 7.83 9.84 6.43
C SER A 50 7.24 8.54 5.86
N VAL A 51 7.96 7.83 4.99
CA VAL A 51 7.45 6.55 4.45
C VAL A 51 7.28 5.51 5.55
N ILE A 52 8.18 5.49 6.54
CA ILE A 52 8.12 4.59 7.71
C ILE A 52 6.81 4.78 8.49
N GLU A 53 6.36 6.02 8.66
CA GLU A 53 5.08 6.33 9.33
C GLU A 53 3.88 6.10 8.41
N LEU A 54 4.02 6.38 7.11
CA LEU A 54 2.92 6.36 6.16
C LEU A 54 2.47 4.92 5.81
N VAL A 55 3.41 4.00 5.57
CA VAL A 55 3.10 2.60 5.20
C VAL A 55 2.08 1.92 6.12
N PRO A 56 2.23 1.93 7.47
CA PRO A 56 1.25 1.31 8.35
C PRO A 56 -0.14 1.97 8.27
N ILE A 57 -0.21 3.30 8.16
CA ILE A 57 -1.48 4.04 8.00
C ILE A 57 -2.20 3.59 6.73
N LEU A 58 -1.47 3.46 5.62
CA LEU A 58 -2.03 3.02 4.33
C LEU A 58 -2.58 1.60 4.40
N ILE A 59 -1.86 0.68 5.05
CA ILE A 59 -2.30 -0.72 5.21
C ILE A 59 -3.57 -0.78 6.07
N GLU A 60 -3.62 -0.02 7.16
CA GLU A 60 -4.80 0.07 8.02
C GLU A 60 -6.01 0.61 7.24
N LYS A 61 -5.88 1.76 6.58
CA LYS A 61 -6.96 2.36 5.77
C LYS A 61 -7.43 1.45 4.65
N GLY A 62 -6.50 0.75 4.01
CA GLY A 62 -6.81 -0.25 3.01
C GLY A 62 -7.70 -1.37 3.56
N ARG A 63 -7.41 -1.87 4.77
CA ARG A 63 -8.18 -2.94 5.43
C ARG A 63 -9.53 -2.47 5.96
N GLU A 64 -9.58 -1.31 6.61
CA GLU A 64 -10.81 -0.75 7.21
C GLU A 64 -11.92 -0.53 6.17
N ASN A 65 -11.55 -0.24 4.93
CA ASN A 65 -12.50 0.02 3.85
C ASN A 65 -12.92 -1.25 3.08
N ILE A 66 -12.57 -2.43 3.56
CA ILE A 66 -13.05 -3.71 3.03
C ILE A 66 -14.20 -4.19 3.90
N PHE A 67 -15.43 -3.92 3.46
CA PHE A 67 -16.63 -4.35 4.16
C PHE A 67 -17.75 -4.72 3.20
N LYS A 68 -18.63 -5.61 3.64
CA LYS A 68 -19.87 -5.92 2.92
C LYS A 68 -20.93 -4.89 3.30
N LEU A 69 -21.29 -4.00 2.38
CA LEU A 69 -22.41 -3.09 2.56
C LEU A 69 -23.72 -3.90 2.72
N ARG A 70 -24.51 -3.58 3.75
CA ARG A 70 -25.82 -4.20 4.00
C ARG A 70 -26.87 -3.10 4.08
N CYS A 71 -27.97 -3.26 3.35
CA CYS A 71 -29.15 -2.43 3.55
C CYS A 71 -29.82 -2.82 4.87
N ARG A 72 -30.11 -1.85 5.75
CA ARG A 72 -31.02 -2.08 6.88
C ARG A 72 -32.43 -2.16 6.30
N LYS A 73 -33.10 -3.30 6.49
CA LYS A 73 -34.54 -3.42 6.28
C LYS A 73 -35.29 -2.63 7.35
#